data_AF-A0A1G6CX50-F1
#
_entry.id   AF-A0A1G6CX50-F1
#
_cell.length_a   1.000
_cell.length_b   1.000
_cell.length_c   1.000
_cell.angle_alpha   90.00
_cell.angle_beta   90.00
_cell.angle_gamma   90.00
#
_symmetry.space_group_name_H-M   'P 1'
#
loop_
_entity.id
_entity.type
_entity.pdbx_description
1 polymer ?
#
loop_
_entity_poly.entity_id
_entity_poly.type
_entity_poly.pdbx_seq_one_letter_code
_entity_poly.pdbx_strand_id
1 'polypeptide(L)'
;MAYRKFVLGLSGCLFVVICVLLVQADVMSMISSSGNNSGRADLIMIQTMAKQTTKQAQAVPFLHDLHTEALAEQDKDCTACHIRNDQDVISFKYMRLEDPPAEQLKNLYHQNCTSCHAGNAAAGMRNPGPQIGECRKCHAEPTSAQEWVSGGMDNMLHYIHWSSDLIPKDEGEETNCGQCHHDYDPDKEELVYTRFTEEGCRSCHTSEPQEPVKSNLAEAFHGQCVTCHLDQREANAERNGPLDCASCHGTAQSLEMRTKNQQRLAEMDGVMPRLPRNQPDAVLLTAKMPENTNGTRPTLMYPVAFNHELHEHQTDACGSCHHETLKSSCTDCHTLQGTEQGGYITLEKAMHSAQSTYSCVGCHNELKNDPSCAGCHAAMPRGTEPPAASCAVCHVNPDTTNRNNNEAAQDYSDYTEMLIPAQPNGRMPPREPFVLPEDKEGRAVLAQQIIDRRPSKPLLISVEDIPDVVIIDVLADEYQPAELPHRKIILSMMEKMEDNSLATVFHETPVTMCQGCHHHSPLSATPPSCQTCHDQRSPIGRVGRPGLLAAYHIQCMACHQEMELEKPVATDCYSCHKQKDNG
;
A
#
# COMPACT_ATOMS: atom_id res chain seq x y z
N MET A 1 39.79 -7.12 -59.42
CA MET A 1 39.32 -8.10 -58.40
C MET A 1 38.89 -7.45 -57.07
N ALA A 2 39.32 -6.24 -56.72
CA ALA A 2 38.93 -5.57 -55.46
C ALA A 2 37.46 -5.09 -55.43
N TYR A 3 36.91 -4.61 -56.56
CA TYR A 3 35.54 -4.06 -56.61
C TYR A 3 34.44 -5.12 -56.39
N ARG A 4 34.67 -6.36 -56.83
CA ARG A 4 33.72 -7.47 -56.67
C ARG A 4 33.58 -7.93 -55.21
N LYS A 5 34.65 -7.83 -54.41
CA LYS A 5 34.62 -8.17 -52.97
C LYS A 5 33.90 -7.10 -52.14
N PHE A 6 34.00 -5.84 -52.53
CA PHE A 6 33.33 -4.73 -51.84
C PHE A 6 31.80 -4.74 -52.04
N VAL A 7 31.33 -5.02 -53.26
CA VAL A 7 29.90 -5.10 -53.57
C VAL A 7 29.23 -6.33 -52.93
N LEU A 8 29.93 -7.46 -52.84
CA LEU A 8 29.43 -8.66 -52.15
C LEU A 8 29.33 -8.47 -50.62
N GLY A 9 30.25 -7.71 -50.02
CA GLY A 9 30.21 -7.39 -48.58
C GLY A 9 29.03 -6.47 -48.22
N LEU A 10 28.74 -5.45 -49.06
CA LEU A 10 27.62 -4.53 -48.85
C LEU A 10 26.25 -5.20 -49.02
N SER A 11 26.08 -6.09 -50.01
CA SER A 11 24.85 -6.88 -50.14
C SER A 11 24.64 -7.86 -48.99
N GLY A 12 25.71 -8.45 -48.45
CA GLY A 12 25.63 -9.32 -47.26
C GLY A 12 25.19 -8.57 -46.00
N CYS A 13 25.76 -7.39 -45.75
CA CYS A 13 25.36 -6.56 -44.61
C CYS A 13 23.92 -6.05 -44.73
N LEU A 14 23.48 -5.65 -45.92
CA LEU A 14 22.09 -5.20 -46.13
C LEU A 14 21.08 -6.33 -45.88
N PHE A 15 21.41 -7.57 -46.29
CA PHE A 15 20.55 -8.72 -46.06
C PHE A 15 20.45 -9.09 -44.57
N VAL A 16 21.56 -9.00 -43.82
CA VAL A 16 21.55 -9.24 -42.37
C VAL A 16 20.73 -8.17 -41.64
N VAL A 17 20.85 -6.89 -42.01
CA VAL A 17 20.06 -5.81 -41.40
C VAL A 17 18.57 -5.99 -41.69
N ILE A 18 18.19 -6.36 -42.92
CA ILE A 18 16.79 -6.64 -43.27
C ILE A 18 16.27 -7.85 -42.49
N CYS A 19 17.05 -8.93 -42.35
CA CYS A 19 16.65 -10.08 -41.54
C CYS A 19 16.52 -9.72 -40.05
N VAL A 20 17.39 -8.88 -39.49
CA VAL A 20 17.29 -8.43 -38.10
C VAL A 20 16.07 -7.53 -37.91
N LEU A 21 15.76 -6.65 -38.86
CA LEU A 21 14.56 -5.81 -38.82
C LEU A 21 13.26 -6.62 -38.98
N LEU A 22 13.25 -7.65 -39.83
CA LEU A 22 12.11 -8.55 -39.98
C LEU A 22 11.93 -9.44 -38.72
N VAL A 23 13.02 -9.92 -38.12
CA VAL A 23 12.95 -10.66 -36.85
C VAL A 23 12.53 -9.76 -35.70
N GLN A 24 12.93 -8.48 -35.66
CA GLN A 24 12.43 -7.53 -34.66
C GLN A 24 10.96 -7.16 -34.87
N ALA A 25 10.49 -7.05 -36.12
CA ALA A 25 9.08 -6.86 -36.42
C ALA A 25 8.23 -8.08 -36.04
N ASP A 26 8.73 -9.30 -36.27
CA ASP A 26 8.07 -10.54 -35.85
C ASP A 26 8.09 -10.72 -34.32
N VAL A 27 9.15 -10.30 -33.62
CA VAL A 27 9.21 -10.31 -32.15
C VAL A 27 8.27 -9.27 -31.53
N MET A 28 8.16 -8.07 -32.10
CA MET A 28 7.16 -7.09 -31.64
C MET A 28 5.72 -7.55 -31.95
N SER A 29 5.48 -8.20 -33.08
CA SER A 29 4.17 -8.78 -33.40
C SER A 29 3.82 -10.00 -32.53
N MET A 30 4.80 -10.80 -32.12
CA MET A 30 4.60 -11.93 -31.20
C MET A 30 4.40 -11.50 -29.75
N ILE A 31 4.91 -10.34 -29.33
CA ILE A 31 4.59 -9.75 -28.02
C ILE A 31 3.13 -9.25 -27.99
N SER A 32 2.57 -8.85 -29.13
CA SER A 32 1.14 -8.47 -29.24
C SER A 32 0.19 -9.68 -29.36
N SER A 33 0.69 -10.90 -29.64
CA SER A 33 -0.17 -12.07 -29.89
C SER A 33 -0.04 -13.21 -28.86
N SER A 34 0.62 -13.01 -27.73
CA SER A 34 0.72 -14.01 -26.65
C SER A 34 -0.25 -13.77 -25.49
N GLY A 35 -1.48 -13.34 -25.78
CA GLY A 35 -2.52 -13.06 -24.78
C GLY A 35 -3.81 -13.83 -25.01
N ASN A 36 -3.75 -15.14 -25.30
CA ASN A 36 -4.98 -15.95 -25.50
C ASN A 36 -5.43 -16.72 -24.24
N ASN A 37 -4.94 -16.33 -23.06
CA ASN A 37 -5.44 -16.79 -21.75
C ASN A 37 -5.02 -15.89 -20.56
N SER A 38 -4.55 -14.66 -20.82
CA SER A 38 -4.37 -13.63 -19.79
C SER A 38 -5.74 -13.01 -19.51
N GLY A 39 -6.15 -12.93 -18.25
CA GLY A 39 -7.44 -12.34 -17.91
C GLY A 39 -7.56 -10.88 -18.38
N ARG A 40 -8.81 -10.41 -18.46
CA ARG A 40 -9.12 -9.11 -19.03
C ARG A 40 -9.75 -8.16 -18.03
N ALA A 41 -9.43 -6.88 -18.18
CA ALA A 41 -9.99 -5.79 -17.38
C ALA A 41 -11.18 -5.09 -18.06
N ASP A 42 -11.47 -5.41 -19.32
CA ASP A 42 -12.48 -4.73 -20.16
C ASP A 42 -13.85 -5.44 -20.20
N LEU A 43 -14.03 -6.49 -19.37
CA LEU A 43 -15.26 -7.26 -19.32
C LEU A 43 -16.36 -6.50 -18.55
N ILE A 44 -17.39 -6.08 -19.27
CA ILE A 44 -18.62 -5.49 -18.74
C ILE A 44 -19.75 -6.53 -18.81
N MET A 45 -20.31 -6.88 -17.66
CA MET A 45 -21.52 -7.72 -17.61
C MET A 45 -22.76 -6.85 -17.75
N ILE A 46 -23.35 -6.79 -18.95
CA ILE A 46 -24.56 -6.02 -19.20
C ILE A 46 -25.76 -6.76 -18.59
N GLN A 47 -26.26 -6.22 -17.47
CA GLN A 47 -27.40 -6.75 -16.72
C GLN A 47 -28.31 -5.65 -16.17
N THR A 48 -28.33 -4.48 -16.80
CA THR A 48 -29.06 -3.28 -16.31
C THR A 48 -30.55 -3.53 -16.11
N MET A 49 -31.17 -4.41 -16.91
CA MET A 49 -32.59 -4.78 -16.76
C MET A 49 -32.90 -5.55 -15.48
N ALA A 50 -31.91 -6.21 -14.85
CA ALA A 50 -32.11 -6.98 -13.63
C ALA A 50 -32.56 -6.11 -12.44
N LYS A 51 -32.38 -4.78 -12.53
CA LYS A 51 -32.88 -3.82 -11.53
C LYS A 51 -34.40 -3.62 -11.60
N GLN A 52 -35.03 -3.91 -12.74
CA GLN A 52 -36.44 -3.60 -12.99
C GLN A 52 -37.33 -4.84 -13.19
N THR A 53 -36.75 -5.98 -13.57
CA THR A 53 -37.52 -7.19 -13.88
C THR A 53 -36.70 -8.46 -13.64
N THR A 54 -37.40 -9.59 -13.47
CA THR A 54 -36.80 -10.91 -13.30
C THR A 54 -36.07 -11.33 -14.58
N LYS A 55 -34.82 -11.83 -14.44
CA LYS A 55 -33.96 -12.23 -15.56
C LYS A 55 -34.64 -13.27 -16.46
N GLN A 56 -34.85 -12.92 -17.74
CA GLN A 56 -35.40 -13.83 -18.77
C GLN A 56 -34.29 -14.57 -19.55
N ALA A 57 -33.05 -14.09 -19.49
CA ALA A 57 -31.87 -14.67 -20.13
C ALA A 57 -30.60 -14.38 -19.29
N GLN A 58 -29.48 -15.03 -19.64
CA GLN A 58 -28.17 -14.72 -19.06
C GLN A 58 -27.74 -13.28 -19.36
N ALA A 59 -26.89 -12.71 -18.51
CA ALA A 59 -26.28 -11.40 -18.76
C ALA A 59 -25.41 -11.46 -20.02
N VAL A 60 -25.18 -10.31 -20.65
CA VAL A 60 -24.35 -10.23 -21.86
C VAL A 60 -22.93 -9.80 -21.46
N PRO A 61 -21.92 -10.68 -21.58
CA PRO A 61 -20.52 -10.27 -21.48
C PRO A 61 -20.17 -9.38 -22.68
N PHE A 62 -19.73 -8.17 -22.40
CA PHE A 62 -19.31 -7.17 -23.36
C PHE A 62 -17.85 -6.80 -23.12
N LEU A 63 -17.06 -6.70 -24.18
CA LEU A 63 -15.61 -6.54 -24.11
C LEU A 63 -15.27 -5.17 -24.64
N HIS A 64 -15.17 -4.20 -23.74
CA HIS A 64 -15.19 -2.80 -24.10
C HIS A 64 -13.98 -2.40 -24.95
N ASP A 65 -12.77 -2.84 -24.57
CA ASP A 65 -11.53 -2.49 -25.27
C ASP A 65 -11.49 -3.13 -26.67
N LEU A 66 -12.04 -4.34 -26.82
CA LEU A 66 -12.18 -4.98 -28.14
C LEU A 66 -13.14 -4.21 -29.07
N HIS A 67 -14.18 -3.58 -28.51
CA HIS A 67 -15.09 -2.75 -29.32
C HIS A 67 -14.45 -1.41 -29.67
N THR A 68 -13.74 -0.76 -28.74
CA THR A 68 -13.08 0.52 -29.02
C THR A 68 -11.95 0.37 -30.03
N GLU A 69 -11.17 -0.71 -29.98
CA GLU A 69 -10.14 -1.05 -30.98
C GLU A 69 -10.77 -1.22 -32.38
N ALA A 70 -11.85 -2.01 -32.48
CA ALA A 70 -12.54 -2.24 -33.76
C ALA A 70 -13.24 -0.98 -34.31
N LEU A 71 -13.68 -0.06 -33.44
CA LEU A 71 -14.25 1.23 -33.85
C LEU A 71 -13.16 2.20 -34.34
N ALA A 72 -11.99 2.19 -33.69
CA ALA A 72 -10.85 3.00 -34.11
C ALA A 72 -10.37 2.62 -35.53
N GLU A 73 -10.36 1.32 -35.88
CA GLU A 73 -10.08 0.85 -37.26
C GLU A 73 -11.08 1.36 -38.31
N GLN A 74 -12.26 1.83 -37.88
CA GLN A 74 -13.32 2.37 -38.72
C GLN A 74 -13.40 3.90 -38.67
N ASP A 75 -12.39 4.58 -38.10
CA ASP A 75 -12.39 6.02 -37.85
C ASP A 75 -13.63 6.50 -37.06
N LYS A 76 -14.12 5.67 -36.12
CA LYS A 76 -15.23 5.99 -35.22
C LYS A 76 -14.72 6.24 -33.80
N ASP A 77 -15.40 7.12 -33.09
CA ASP A 77 -15.09 7.48 -31.71
C ASP A 77 -16.15 6.97 -30.71
N CYS A 78 -16.07 7.47 -29.47
CA CYS A 78 -16.99 7.14 -28.39
C CYS A 78 -18.46 7.44 -28.74
N THR A 79 -18.72 8.43 -29.60
CA THR A 79 -20.08 8.85 -29.98
C THR A 79 -20.84 7.82 -30.80
N ALA A 80 -20.14 6.78 -31.30
CA ALA A 80 -20.78 5.63 -31.93
C ALA A 80 -21.65 4.81 -30.95
N CYS A 81 -21.40 4.90 -29.64
CA CYS A 81 -22.08 4.12 -28.60
C CYS A 81 -22.56 4.95 -27.40
N HIS A 82 -22.07 6.18 -27.25
CA HIS A 82 -22.35 7.07 -26.14
C HIS A 82 -22.87 8.40 -26.64
N ILE A 83 -23.97 8.89 -26.05
CA ILE A 83 -24.57 10.16 -26.46
C ILE A 83 -24.18 11.27 -25.49
N ARG A 84 -24.03 12.49 -26.00
CA ARG A 84 -23.79 13.68 -25.17
C ARG A 84 -25.11 14.29 -24.70
N ASN A 85 -25.12 14.90 -23.51
CA ASN A 85 -26.26 15.66 -23.01
C ASN A 85 -26.29 17.09 -23.61
N ASP A 86 -27.21 17.93 -23.14
CA ASP A 86 -27.36 19.32 -23.56
C ASP A 86 -26.19 20.23 -23.17
N GLN A 87 -25.39 19.82 -22.19
CA GLN A 87 -24.16 20.46 -21.75
C GLN A 87 -22.91 19.88 -22.43
N ASP A 88 -23.09 19.09 -23.50
CA ASP A 88 -22.03 18.41 -24.26
C ASP A 88 -21.22 17.37 -23.46
N VAL A 89 -21.73 16.92 -22.30
CA VAL A 89 -21.12 15.88 -21.47
C VAL A 89 -21.52 14.50 -21.96
N ILE A 90 -20.54 13.62 -22.18
CA ILE A 90 -20.77 12.26 -22.66
C ILE A 90 -21.41 11.37 -21.59
N SER A 91 -22.46 10.63 -21.97
CA SER A 91 -23.06 9.61 -21.12
C SER A 91 -22.34 8.27 -21.29
N PHE A 92 -21.81 7.72 -20.20
CA PHE A 92 -21.24 6.35 -20.18
C PHE A 92 -22.30 5.24 -20.26
N LYS A 93 -23.61 5.58 -20.27
CA LYS A 93 -24.66 4.62 -20.57
C LYS A 93 -24.72 4.39 -22.09
N TYR A 94 -24.78 3.13 -22.50
CA TYR A 94 -24.93 2.77 -23.91
C TYR A 94 -26.20 3.39 -24.53
N MET A 95 -25.99 4.28 -25.51
CA MET A 95 -26.99 4.95 -26.35
C MET A 95 -28.16 5.61 -25.62
N ARG A 96 -27.95 6.14 -24.40
CA ARG A 96 -29.01 6.80 -23.60
C ARG A 96 -28.45 7.76 -22.54
N LEU A 97 -29.30 8.66 -22.05
CA LEU A 97 -29.00 9.53 -20.88
C LEU A 97 -29.56 8.94 -19.58
N GLU A 98 -30.77 8.38 -19.64
CA GLU A 98 -31.45 7.77 -18.49
C GLU A 98 -31.86 6.33 -18.81
N ASP A 99 -32.16 5.54 -17.76
CA ASP A 99 -32.62 4.16 -17.93
C ASP A 99 -34.15 4.13 -18.17
N PRO A 100 -34.62 3.83 -19.40
CA PRO A 100 -36.04 3.75 -19.68
C PRO A 100 -36.65 2.47 -19.08
N PRO A 101 -37.99 2.29 -19.15
CA PRO A 101 -38.64 1.05 -18.76
C PRO A 101 -38.04 -0.17 -19.46
N ALA A 102 -38.03 -1.32 -18.77
CA ALA A 102 -37.30 -2.52 -19.16
C ALA A 102 -37.50 -2.96 -20.63
N GLU A 103 -38.74 -2.90 -21.15
CA GLU A 103 -39.02 -3.25 -22.55
C GLU A 103 -38.38 -2.30 -23.56
N GLN A 104 -38.34 -1.00 -23.25
CA GLN A 104 -37.65 -0.02 -24.11
C GLN A 104 -36.13 -0.22 -24.03
N LEU A 105 -35.59 -0.51 -22.84
CA LEU A 105 -34.17 -0.78 -22.66
C LEU A 105 -33.72 -2.04 -23.41
N LYS A 106 -34.53 -3.09 -23.38
CA LYS A 106 -34.33 -4.31 -24.17
C LYS A 106 -34.27 -4.02 -25.67
N ASN A 107 -35.23 -3.23 -26.17
CA ASN A 107 -35.29 -2.86 -27.58
C ASN A 107 -34.08 -2.01 -27.98
N LEU A 108 -33.67 -1.07 -27.13
CA LEU A 108 -32.50 -0.22 -27.35
C LEU A 108 -31.22 -1.05 -27.53
N TYR A 109 -30.95 -2.01 -26.64
CA TYR A 109 -29.78 -2.88 -26.78
C TYR A 109 -29.85 -3.72 -28.05
N HIS A 110 -30.96 -4.43 -28.28
CA HIS A 110 -31.06 -5.30 -29.46
C HIS A 110 -30.95 -4.52 -30.77
N GLN A 111 -31.64 -3.38 -30.89
CA GLN A 111 -31.64 -2.58 -32.11
C GLN A 111 -30.24 -2.03 -32.40
N ASN A 112 -29.61 -1.37 -31.44
CA ASN A 112 -28.32 -0.71 -31.69
C ASN A 112 -27.17 -1.72 -31.86
N CYS A 113 -27.08 -2.75 -31.01
CA CYS A 113 -26.02 -3.76 -31.12
C CYS A 113 -26.12 -4.54 -32.44
N THR A 114 -27.31 -5.06 -32.76
CA THR A 114 -27.47 -5.91 -33.94
C THR A 114 -27.42 -5.12 -35.25
N SER A 115 -27.82 -3.84 -35.25
CA SER A 115 -27.71 -2.98 -36.45
C SER A 115 -26.26 -2.72 -36.81
N CYS A 116 -25.40 -2.42 -35.82
CA CYS A 116 -23.97 -2.26 -36.04
C CYS A 116 -23.34 -3.57 -36.56
N HIS A 117 -23.65 -4.70 -35.91
CA HIS A 117 -23.11 -6.01 -36.32
C HIS A 117 -23.56 -6.44 -37.72
N ALA A 118 -24.80 -6.14 -38.09
CA ALA A 118 -25.32 -6.40 -39.43
C ALA A 118 -24.63 -5.52 -40.48
N GLY A 119 -24.35 -4.25 -40.15
CA GLY A 119 -23.57 -3.34 -40.98
C GLY A 119 -22.15 -3.85 -41.22
N ASN A 120 -21.47 -4.30 -40.16
CA ASN A 120 -20.12 -4.88 -40.25
C ASN A 120 -20.10 -6.17 -41.08
N ALA A 121 -21.13 -7.01 -40.96
CA ALA A 121 -21.27 -8.22 -41.77
C ALA A 121 -21.47 -7.88 -43.25
N ALA A 122 -22.31 -6.88 -43.56
CA ALA A 122 -22.51 -6.40 -44.92
C ALA A 122 -21.24 -5.78 -45.53
N ALA A 123 -20.40 -5.17 -44.70
CA ALA A 123 -19.09 -4.64 -45.08
C ALA A 123 -18.00 -5.72 -45.23
N GLY A 124 -18.31 -7.00 -44.95
CA GLY A 124 -17.35 -8.10 -45.08
C GLY A 124 -16.25 -8.12 -44.02
N MET A 125 -16.47 -7.51 -42.85
CA MET A 125 -15.51 -7.54 -41.76
C MET A 125 -15.29 -8.98 -41.26
N ARG A 126 -14.04 -9.31 -40.92
CA ARG A 126 -13.66 -10.66 -40.44
C ARG A 126 -14.42 -11.06 -39.17
N ASN A 127 -14.63 -10.10 -38.27
CA ASN A 127 -15.34 -10.27 -37.01
C ASN A 127 -16.48 -9.25 -36.90
N PRO A 128 -17.64 -9.50 -37.54
CA PRO A 128 -18.73 -8.53 -37.58
C PRO A 128 -19.55 -8.48 -36.28
N GLY A 129 -19.27 -9.36 -35.32
CA GLY A 129 -20.05 -9.55 -34.10
C GLY A 129 -21.26 -10.48 -34.29
N PRO A 130 -21.93 -10.87 -33.19
CA PRO A 130 -23.11 -11.74 -33.23
C PRO A 130 -24.28 -11.17 -34.01
N GLN A 131 -24.92 -12.00 -34.84
CA GLN A 131 -26.04 -11.62 -35.70
C GLN A 131 -27.40 -11.89 -35.03
N ILE A 132 -28.47 -11.31 -35.60
CA ILE A 132 -29.85 -11.57 -35.15
C ILE A 132 -30.13 -13.08 -35.20
N GLY A 133 -30.64 -13.63 -34.09
CA GLY A 133 -30.92 -15.05 -33.93
C GLY A 133 -29.78 -15.86 -33.29
N GLU A 134 -28.58 -15.28 -33.16
CA GLU A 134 -27.45 -15.90 -32.47
C GLU A 134 -27.48 -15.62 -30.96
N CYS A 135 -28.63 -15.85 -30.32
CA CYS A 135 -28.92 -15.39 -28.95
C CYS A 135 -27.82 -15.77 -27.94
N ARG A 136 -27.29 -17.00 -28.04
CA ARG A 136 -26.27 -17.55 -27.13
C ARG A 136 -24.84 -17.06 -27.41
N LYS A 137 -24.60 -16.31 -28.48
CA LYS A 137 -23.32 -15.63 -28.69
C LYS A 137 -23.23 -14.31 -27.91
N CYS A 138 -24.38 -13.71 -27.56
CA CYS A 138 -24.44 -12.56 -26.66
C CYS A 138 -24.82 -12.99 -25.24
N HIS A 139 -25.87 -13.78 -25.06
CA HIS A 139 -26.34 -14.23 -23.74
C HIS A 139 -25.62 -15.52 -23.35
N ALA A 140 -24.46 -15.37 -22.70
CA ALA A 140 -23.59 -16.47 -22.32
C ALA A 140 -22.86 -16.18 -21.00
N GLU A 141 -22.29 -17.23 -20.41
CA GLU A 141 -21.25 -17.05 -19.39
C GLU A 141 -19.99 -16.44 -20.04
N PRO A 142 -19.25 -15.58 -19.31
CA PRO A 142 -18.02 -15.00 -19.82
C PRO A 142 -16.99 -16.09 -20.14
N THR A 143 -16.38 -16.01 -21.31
CA THR A 143 -15.39 -16.98 -21.79
C THR A 143 -13.96 -16.67 -21.33
N SER A 144 -13.72 -15.48 -20.78
CA SER A 144 -12.42 -15.02 -20.28
C SER A 144 -12.50 -14.74 -18.78
N ALA A 145 -11.46 -15.12 -18.04
CA ALA A 145 -11.30 -14.72 -16.64
C ALA A 145 -11.16 -13.19 -16.53
N GLN A 146 -11.76 -12.61 -15.49
CA GLN A 146 -11.62 -11.19 -15.19
C GLN A 146 -10.35 -10.98 -14.36
N GLU A 147 -9.43 -10.16 -14.86
CA GLU A 147 -8.21 -9.71 -14.14
C GLU A 147 -8.27 -8.20 -13.92
N TRP A 148 -9.41 -7.76 -13.39
CA TRP A 148 -9.69 -6.37 -13.05
C TRP A 148 -9.14 -6.06 -11.66
N VAL A 149 -8.44 -4.94 -11.54
CA VAL A 149 -8.04 -4.35 -10.26
C VAL A 149 -8.76 -3.02 -10.03
N SER A 150 -8.99 -2.67 -8.76
CA SER A 150 -9.64 -1.42 -8.42
C SER A 150 -8.76 -0.24 -8.77
N GLY A 151 -9.33 0.73 -9.49
CA GLY A 151 -8.69 2.01 -9.74
C GLY A 151 -8.59 2.86 -8.47
N GLY A 152 -7.64 3.79 -8.46
CA GLY A 152 -7.40 4.73 -7.39
C GLY A 152 -6.15 5.57 -7.68
N MET A 153 -5.90 6.56 -6.82
CA MET A 153 -4.71 7.39 -6.89
C MET A 153 -3.89 7.17 -5.61
N ASP A 154 -2.65 6.72 -5.77
CA ASP A 154 -1.63 6.88 -4.73
C ASP A 154 -1.21 8.35 -4.66
N ASN A 155 -0.42 8.72 -3.65
CA ASN A 155 0.05 10.08 -3.43
C ASN A 155 0.79 10.64 -4.67
N MET A 156 1.55 9.80 -5.39
CA MET A 156 2.31 10.24 -6.56
C MET A 156 1.39 10.51 -7.72
N LEU A 157 0.46 9.60 -8.03
CA LEU A 157 -0.52 9.80 -9.08
C LEU A 157 -1.42 11.00 -8.78
N HIS A 158 -1.80 11.19 -7.52
CA HIS A 158 -2.52 12.39 -7.09
C HIS A 158 -1.68 13.66 -7.33
N TYR A 159 -0.40 13.66 -6.93
CA TYR A 159 0.53 14.77 -7.18
C TYR A 159 0.69 15.07 -8.67
N ILE A 160 0.71 14.06 -9.54
CA ILE A 160 0.79 14.25 -11.00
C ILE A 160 -0.40 15.06 -11.52
N HIS A 161 -1.61 14.82 -11.00
CA HIS A 161 -2.80 15.61 -11.36
C HIS A 161 -2.75 17.00 -10.73
N TRP A 162 -2.44 17.09 -9.44
CA TRP A 162 -2.36 18.37 -8.73
C TRP A 162 -1.31 19.31 -9.33
N SER A 163 -0.15 18.80 -9.74
CA SER A 163 0.95 19.57 -10.34
C SER A 163 0.83 19.77 -11.85
N SER A 164 -0.23 19.25 -12.48
CA SER A 164 -0.43 19.35 -13.93
C SER A 164 -0.74 20.78 -14.36
N ASP A 165 0.01 21.29 -15.32
CA ASP A 165 -0.23 22.54 -16.03
C ASP A 165 -1.42 22.49 -17.00
N LEU A 166 -1.90 21.28 -17.33
CA LEU A 166 -3.08 21.06 -18.17
C LEU A 166 -4.40 21.19 -17.41
N ILE A 167 -4.37 21.13 -16.08
CA ILE A 167 -5.55 21.28 -15.23
C ILE A 167 -5.52 22.70 -14.66
N PRO A 168 -6.51 23.56 -15.01
CA PRO A 168 -6.55 24.93 -14.54
C PRO A 168 -6.53 25.03 -13.01
N LYS A 169 -5.80 26.01 -12.50
CA LYS A 169 -5.87 26.36 -11.07
C LYS A 169 -7.24 26.94 -10.73
N ASP A 170 -7.66 26.74 -9.49
CA ASP A 170 -8.88 27.33 -8.97
C ASP A 170 -8.72 28.87 -8.90
N GLU A 171 -9.83 29.58 -9.07
CA GLU A 171 -9.80 31.05 -9.10
C GLU A 171 -9.22 31.62 -7.80
N GLY A 172 -8.11 32.35 -7.92
CA GLY A 172 -7.42 32.96 -6.78
C GLY A 172 -6.55 32.02 -5.94
N GLU A 173 -6.35 30.77 -6.38
CA GLU A 173 -5.54 29.78 -5.68
C GLU A 173 -4.34 29.31 -6.52
N GLU A 174 -3.34 28.75 -5.85
CA GLU A 174 -2.17 28.14 -6.49
C GLU A 174 -2.37 26.66 -6.86
N THR A 175 -3.50 26.09 -6.44
CA THR A 175 -3.87 24.68 -6.60
C THR A 175 -5.08 24.53 -7.51
N ASN A 176 -5.39 23.30 -7.92
CA ASN A 176 -6.50 22.94 -8.80
C ASN A 176 -7.49 21.95 -8.13
N CYS A 177 -7.57 21.98 -6.79
CA CYS A 177 -8.37 21.06 -6.00
C CYS A 177 -9.85 21.08 -6.41
N GLY A 178 -10.40 22.27 -6.65
CA GLY A 178 -11.80 22.50 -7.01
C GLY A 178 -12.19 22.03 -8.42
N GLN A 179 -11.22 21.68 -9.27
CA GLN A 179 -11.50 21.01 -10.54
C GLN A 179 -12.00 19.57 -10.33
N CYS A 180 -11.69 18.97 -9.18
CA CYS A 180 -11.99 17.58 -8.87
C CYS A 180 -12.92 17.43 -7.65
N HIS A 181 -12.54 18.07 -6.54
CA HIS A 181 -13.22 17.94 -5.27
C HIS A 181 -14.40 18.89 -5.13
N HIS A 182 -15.49 18.36 -4.61
CA HIS A 182 -16.71 19.10 -4.34
C HIS A 182 -17.34 18.64 -3.03
N ASP A 183 -18.15 19.50 -2.44
CA ASP A 183 -19.10 19.22 -1.37
C ASP A 183 -20.48 19.72 -1.81
N TYR A 184 -21.54 19.23 -1.18
CA TYR A 184 -22.90 19.67 -1.49
C TYR A 184 -23.30 20.84 -0.58
N ASP A 185 -23.63 21.99 -1.17
CA ASP A 185 -24.17 23.14 -0.45
C ASP A 185 -25.70 23.03 -0.39
N PRO A 186 -26.30 22.72 0.78
CA PRO A 186 -27.74 22.54 0.89
C PRO A 186 -28.53 23.84 0.74
N ASP A 187 -27.90 25.01 0.97
CA ASP A 187 -28.57 26.30 0.85
C ASP A 187 -28.69 26.73 -0.61
N LYS A 188 -27.74 26.31 -1.45
CA LYS A 188 -27.72 26.60 -2.89
C LYS A 188 -28.22 25.46 -3.77
N GLU A 189 -28.37 24.27 -3.19
CA GLU A 189 -28.71 23.02 -3.88
C GLU A 189 -27.74 22.69 -5.03
N GLU A 190 -26.46 23.01 -4.85
CA GLU A 190 -25.41 22.82 -5.86
C GLU A 190 -24.11 22.24 -5.28
N LEU A 191 -23.28 21.67 -6.16
CA LEU A 191 -21.94 21.22 -5.79
C LEU A 191 -20.98 22.42 -5.77
N VAL A 192 -20.26 22.58 -4.68
CA VAL A 192 -19.29 23.66 -4.48
C VAL A 192 -17.94 23.11 -4.04
N TYR A 193 -16.86 23.76 -4.43
CA TYR A 193 -15.55 23.48 -3.84
C TYR A 193 -15.41 24.23 -2.52
N THR A 194 -15.09 23.49 -1.45
CA THR A 194 -14.72 24.04 -0.15
C THR A 194 -13.28 23.64 0.16
N ARG A 195 -12.42 24.64 0.33
CA ARG A 195 -10.99 24.44 0.60
C ARG A 195 -10.76 23.71 1.92
N PHE A 196 -9.78 22.81 1.94
CA PHE A 196 -9.37 22.00 3.10
C PHE A 196 -10.38 20.93 3.55
N THR A 197 -11.46 20.75 2.79
CA THR A 197 -12.45 19.67 3.04
C THR A 197 -12.35 18.54 2.02
N GLU A 198 -11.30 18.53 1.19
CA GLU A 198 -11.06 17.51 0.18
C GLU A 198 -11.01 16.13 0.83
N GLU A 199 -11.55 15.14 0.13
CA GLU A 199 -11.67 13.77 0.63
C GLU A 199 -11.63 12.78 -0.53
N GLY A 200 -11.33 11.51 -0.22
CA GLY A 200 -11.40 10.45 -1.22
C GLY A 200 -12.85 10.22 -1.65
N CYS A 201 -13.11 10.11 -2.95
CA CYS A 201 -14.46 9.98 -3.52
C CYS A 201 -15.31 8.90 -2.86
N ARG A 202 -14.67 7.84 -2.34
CA ARG A 202 -15.29 6.70 -1.65
C ARG A 202 -16.02 7.08 -0.36
N SER A 203 -15.69 8.20 0.28
CA SER A 203 -16.36 8.64 1.50
C SER A 203 -17.83 9.01 1.26
N CYS A 204 -18.18 9.45 0.05
CA CYS A 204 -19.55 9.84 -0.32
C CYS A 204 -20.13 8.95 -1.42
N HIS A 205 -19.34 8.58 -2.43
CA HIS A 205 -19.79 7.74 -3.54
C HIS A 205 -19.63 6.27 -3.20
N THR A 206 -20.60 5.70 -2.49
CA THR A 206 -20.60 4.27 -2.14
C THR A 206 -21.21 3.42 -3.26
N SER A 207 -21.33 2.10 -3.05
CA SER A 207 -22.09 1.22 -3.96
C SER A 207 -23.60 1.50 -3.94
N GLU A 208 -24.09 2.03 -2.81
CA GLU A 208 -25.48 2.40 -2.57
C GLU A 208 -25.52 3.82 -1.99
N PRO A 209 -25.25 4.83 -2.85
CA PRO A 209 -25.14 6.21 -2.39
C PRO A 209 -26.47 6.67 -1.77
N GLN A 210 -26.37 7.49 -0.73
CA GLN A 210 -27.52 8.06 -0.03
C GLN A 210 -27.68 9.52 -0.45
N GLU A 211 -28.93 10.01 -0.47
CA GLU A 211 -29.22 11.42 -0.73
C GLU A 211 -28.36 12.34 0.16
N PRO A 212 -27.77 13.42 -0.39
CA PRO A 212 -27.97 13.98 -1.73
C PRO A 212 -27.09 13.37 -2.84
N VAL A 213 -26.26 12.37 -2.52
CA VAL A 213 -25.34 11.75 -3.48
C VAL A 213 -26.11 10.81 -4.40
N LYS A 214 -26.01 11.04 -5.71
CA LYS A 214 -26.77 10.29 -6.73
C LYS A 214 -25.94 9.24 -7.47
N SER A 215 -24.65 9.49 -7.65
CA SER A 215 -23.75 8.60 -8.39
C SER A 215 -23.04 7.64 -7.45
N ASN A 216 -22.97 6.37 -7.86
CA ASN A 216 -22.09 5.42 -7.19
C ASN A 216 -20.62 5.67 -7.57
N LEU A 217 -19.71 4.97 -6.89
CA LEU A 217 -18.26 5.15 -7.09
C LEU A 217 -17.82 5.05 -8.55
N ALA A 218 -18.27 4.03 -9.28
CA ALA A 218 -17.87 3.81 -10.67
C ALA A 218 -18.44 4.90 -11.59
N GLU A 219 -19.67 5.37 -11.33
CA GLU A 219 -20.27 6.47 -12.08
C GLU A 219 -19.54 7.80 -11.82
N ALA A 220 -19.14 8.08 -10.58
CA ALA A 220 -18.38 9.28 -10.25
C ALA A 220 -16.99 9.28 -10.90
N PHE A 221 -16.23 8.18 -10.76
CA PHE A 221 -14.89 8.07 -11.35
C PHE A 221 -14.92 8.11 -12.87
N HIS A 222 -15.75 7.29 -13.53
CA HIS A 222 -15.82 7.33 -14.99
C HIS A 222 -16.38 8.68 -15.48
N GLY A 223 -17.39 9.21 -14.79
CA GLY A 223 -18.00 10.51 -15.08
C GLY A 223 -17.01 11.67 -15.10
N GLN A 224 -16.01 11.66 -14.21
CA GLN A 224 -15.06 12.76 -14.08
C GLN A 224 -13.71 12.47 -14.74
N CYS A 225 -13.06 11.36 -14.40
CA CYS A 225 -11.70 11.05 -14.85
C CYS A 225 -11.65 10.79 -16.36
N VAL A 226 -12.53 9.92 -16.85
CA VAL A 226 -12.55 9.54 -18.27
C VAL A 226 -13.00 10.70 -19.13
N THR A 227 -13.96 11.51 -18.66
CA THR A 227 -14.40 12.73 -19.35
C THR A 227 -13.25 13.73 -19.49
N CYS A 228 -12.55 14.06 -18.40
CA CYS A 228 -11.41 14.98 -18.47
C CYS A 228 -10.30 14.45 -19.40
N HIS A 229 -9.96 13.17 -19.32
CA HIS A 229 -8.98 12.57 -20.23
C HIS A 229 -9.44 12.61 -21.70
N LEU A 230 -10.74 12.42 -21.96
CA LEU A 230 -11.32 12.47 -23.29
C LEU A 230 -11.24 13.89 -23.85
N ASP A 231 -11.63 14.90 -23.07
CA ASP A 231 -11.60 16.30 -23.48
C ASP A 231 -10.16 16.74 -23.79
N GLN A 232 -9.19 16.32 -22.98
CA GLN A 232 -7.77 16.60 -23.23
C GLN A 232 -7.27 15.92 -24.52
N ARG A 233 -7.71 14.69 -24.80
CA ARG A 233 -7.39 13.99 -26.06
C ARG A 233 -8.00 14.69 -27.27
N GLU A 234 -9.28 15.09 -27.17
CA GLU A 234 -9.99 15.82 -28.24
C GLU A 234 -9.36 17.20 -28.50
N ALA A 235 -8.84 17.85 -27.44
CA ALA A 235 -8.06 19.07 -27.52
C ALA A 235 -6.63 18.87 -28.05
N ASN A 236 -6.22 17.63 -28.38
CA ASN A 236 -4.86 17.27 -28.79
C ASN A 236 -3.79 17.71 -27.78
N ALA A 237 -4.08 17.59 -26.49
CA ALA A 237 -3.10 17.87 -25.44
C ALA A 237 -1.87 16.95 -25.59
N GLU A 238 -0.68 17.51 -25.35
CA GLU A 238 0.60 16.80 -25.47
C GLU A 238 0.69 15.59 -24.51
N ARG A 239 -0.03 15.66 -23.39
CA ARG A 239 -0.15 14.61 -22.39
C ARG A 239 -1.63 14.44 -22.03
N ASN A 240 -2.10 13.21 -21.87
CA ASN A 240 -3.42 12.89 -21.36
C ASN A 240 -3.36 11.60 -20.54
N GLY A 241 -4.38 11.39 -19.70
CA GLY A 241 -4.51 10.15 -18.95
C GLY A 241 -5.17 9.04 -19.78
N PRO A 242 -5.16 7.80 -19.27
CA PRO A 242 -5.70 6.64 -19.97
C PRO A 242 -7.21 6.70 -20.19
N LEU A 243 -7.67 6.05 -21.27
CA LEU A 243 -9.09 5.99 -21.68
C LEU A 243 -9.60 4.57 -21.91
N ASP A 244 -8.72 3.60 -22.04
CA ASP A 244 -9.05 2.17 -22.11
C ASP A 244 -9.14 1.54 -20.71
N CYS A 245 -9.89 0.44 -20.63
CA CYS A 245 -10.15 -0.23 -19.37
C CYS A 245 -8.86 -0.82 -18.79
N ALA A 246 -8.04 -1.48 -19.62
CA ALA A 246 -6.82 -2.14 -19.21
C ALA A 246 -5.78 -1.18 -18.59
N SER A 247 -5.63 0.04 -19.10
CA SER A 247 -4.66 1.00 -18.56
C SER A 247 -5.02 1.52 -17.16
N CYS A 248 -6.29 1.52 -16.80
CA CYS A 248 -6.77 1.88 -15.45
C CYS A 248 -6.94 0.68 -14.51
N HIS A 249 -7.36 -0.46 -15.05
CA HIS A 249 -7.85 -1.61 -14.28
C HIS A 249 -7.12 -2.92 -14.56
N GLY A 250 -6.12 -2.93 -15.43
CA GLY A 250 -5.32 -4.10 -15.75
C GLY A 250 -4.18 -4.30 -14.76
N THR A 251 -4.02 -5.52 -14.24
CA THR A 251 -3.00 -5.83 -13.23
C THR A 251 -1.58 -5.46 -13.70
N ALA A 252 -1.24 -5.75 -14.96
CA ALA A 252 0.07 -5.46 -15.52
C ALA A 252 0.30 -3.94 -15.66
N GLN A 253 -0.71 -3.21 -16.15
CA GLN A 253 -0.65 -1.77 -16.36
C GLN A 253 -0.59 -1.02 -15.03
N SER A 254 -1.34 -1.45 -14.01
CA SER A 254 -1.25 -0.88 -12.66
C SER A 254 0.12 -1.11 -12.03
N LEU A 255 0.77 -2.26 -12.27
CA LEU A 255 2.15 -2.49 -11.81
C LEU A 255 3.16 -1.61 -12.55
N GLU A 256 3.01 -1.46 -13.86
CA GLU A 256 3.84 -0.57 -14.66
C GLU A 256 3.70 0.89 -14.19
N MET A 257 2.47 1.35 -13.93
CA MET A 257 2.20 2.70 -13.41
C MET A 257 2.85 2.92 -12.05
N ARG A 258 2.72 1.98 -11.10
CA ARG A 258 3.39 2.08 -9.79
C ARG A 258 4.90 2.14 -9.91
N THR A 259 5.48 1.36 -10.82
CA THR A 259 6.93 1.39 -11.09
C THR A 259 7.36 2.76 -11.63
N LYS A 260 6.60 3.34 -12.57
CA LYS A 260 6.86 4.70 -13.09
C LYS A 260 6.70 5.77 -12.00
N ASN A 261 5.71 5.64 -11.14
CA ASN A 261 5.50 6.54 -10.00
C ASN A 261 6.69 6.50 -9.04
N GLN A 262 7.21 5.31 -8.72
CA GLN A 262 8.41 5.14 -7.89
C GLN A 262 9.66 5.75 -8.54
N GLN A 263 9.85 5.57 -9.85
CA GLN A 263 10.95 6.21 -10.58
C GLN A 263 10.86 7.73 -10.51
N ARG A 264 9.67 8.30 -10.73
CA ARG A 264 9.43 9.73 -10.62
C ARG A 264 9.68 10.25 -9.20
N LEU A 265 9.33 9.47 -8.17
CA LEU A 265 9.62 9.83 -6.78
C LEU A 265 11.14 9.86 -6.54
N ALA A 266 11.88 8.90 -7.09
CA ALA A 266 13.34 8.88 -7.01
C ALA A 266 13.99 10.07 -7.74
N GLU A 267 13.42 10.52 -8.87
CA GLU A 267 13.85 11.75 -9.57
C GLU A 267 13.62 13.03 -8.74
N MET A 268 12.78 12.95 -7.70
CA MET A 268 12.47 14.02 -6.75
C MET A 268 13.20 13.82 -5.41
N ASP A 269 14.35 13.16 -5.40
CA ASP A 269 15.13 12.83 -4.21
C ASP A 269 14.33 12.03 -3.15
N GLY A 270 13.30 11.30 -3.57
CA GLY A 270 12.45 10.52 -2.68
C GLY A 270 11.40 11.32 -1.90
N VAL A 271 11.30 12.64 -2.09
CA VAL A 271 10.43 13.51 -1.30
C VAL A 271 9.42 14.25 -2.18
N MET A 272 8.15 13.96 -1.94
CA MET A 272 7.04 14.65 -2.60
C MET A 272 6.64 15.92 -1.84
N PRO A 273 6.23 16.99 -2.54
CA PRO A 273 5.57 18.13 -1.91
C PRO A 273 4.38 17.67 -1.09
N ARG A 274 4.31 18.14 0.15
CA ARG A 274 3.23 17.80 1.07
C ARG A 274 1.90 18.34 0.55
N LEU A 275 0.87 17.50 0.53
CA LEU A 275 -0.46 17.86 0.05
C LEU A 275 -1.06 18.97 0.95
N PRO A 276 -1.40 20.17 0.44
CA PRO A 276 -1.72 21.31 1.29
C PRO A 276 -3.18 21.29 1.76
N ARG A 277 -3.54 20.35 2.66
CA ARG A 277 -4.91 20.16 3.19
C ARG A 277 -5.10 20.71 4.61
N ASN A 278 -4.16 21.50 5.12
CA ASN A 278 -4.17 22.04 6.49
C ASN A 278 -4.24 20.96 7.58
N GLN A 279 -3.61 19.80 7.33
CA GLN A 279 -3.42 18.73 8.27
C GLN A 279 -2.33 19.09 9.31
N PRO A 280 -2.44 18.64 10.57
CA PRO A 280 -1.45 18.93 11.60
C PRO A 280 -0.13 18.16 11.36
N ASP A 281 0.99 18.74 11.80
CA ASP A 281 2.30 18.06 11.72
C ASP A 281 2.45 17.03 12.85
N ALA A 282 2.00 17.41 14.05
CA ALA A 282 2.03 16.60 15.25
C ALA A 282 0.64 16.52 15.88
N VAL A 283 0.25 15.31 16.30
CA VAL A 283 -1.05 15.02 16.91
C VAL A 283 -0.84 14.35 18.25
N LEU A 284 -1.50 14.83 19.30
CA LEU A 284 -1.55 14.14 20.58
C LEU A 284 -2.77 13.22 20.64
N LEU A 285 -2.56 11.92 20.47
CA LEU A 285 -3.61 10.92 20.54
C LEU A 285 -3.93 10.62 22.01
N THR A 286 -5.19 10.84 22.39
CA THR A 286 -5.70 10.63 23.74
C THR A 286 -6.97 9.78 23.70
N ALA A 287 -7.14 8.88 24.66
CA ALA A 287 -8.44 8.22 24.84
C ALA A 287 -9.50 9.23 25.30
N LYS A 288 -10.64 9.28 24.60
CA LYS A 288 -11.82 10.04 25.07
C LYS A 288 -12.44 9.30 26.26
N MET A 289 -12.58 10.00 27.38
CA MET A 289 -13.24 9.46 28.57
C MET A 289 -14.75 9.34 28.31
N PRO A 290 -15.42 8.26 28.75
CA PRO A 290 -16.88 8.17 28.69
C PRO A 290 -17.49 9.27 29.56
N GLU A 291 -18.56 9.92 29.09
CA GLU A 291 -19.26 10.99 29.82
C GLU A 291 -19.85 10.53 31.16
N ASN A 292 -20.05 9.22 31.35
CA ASN A 292 -20.73 8.65 32.51
C ASN A 292 -19.90 7.57 33.22
N THR A 293 -18.72 7.94 33.70
CA THR A 293 -17.98 7.09 34.66
C THR A 293 -18.55 7.33 36.06
N ASN A 294 -19.17 6.32 36.68
CA ASN A 294 -19.66 6.31 38.08
C ASN A 294 -18.50 6.46 39.10
N GLY A 295 -17.72 7.53 39.04
CA GLY A 295 -16.56 7.79 39.90
C GLY A 295 -15.31 6.94 39.63
N THR A 296 -15.42 5.85 38.85
CA THR A 296 -14.31 4.95 38.52
C THR A 296 -13.70 5.34 37.17
N ARG A 297 -12.46 5.85 37.17
CA ARG A 297 -11.68 6.04 35.92
C ARG A 297 -10.96 4.73 35.57
N PRO A 298 -11.09 4.20 34.34
CA PRO A 298 -10.29 3.05 33.92
C PRO A 298 -8.79 3.40 33.96
N THR A 299 -7.94 2.40 34.18
CA THR A 299 -6.49 2.55 33.94
C THR A 299 -6.31 2.87 32.46
N LEU A 300 -5.55 3.93 32.17
CA LEU A 300 -5.24 4.33 30.80
C LEU A 300 -3.73 4.36 30.62
N MET A 301 -3.28 4.10 29.40
CA MET A 301 -1.92 4.43 29.01
C MET A 301 -1.78 5.96 28.86
N TYR A 302 -0.56 6.47 28.96
CA TYR A 302 -0.25 7.86 28.62
C TYR A 302 -0.60 8.19 27.16
N PRO A 303 -0.82 9.47 26.82
CA PRO A 303 -1.10 9.87 25.43
C PRO A 303 0.06 9.51 24.49
N VAL A 304 -0.26 9.39 23.21
CA VAL A 304 0.73 9.10 22.16
C VAL A 304 0.95 10.36 21.32
N ALA A 305 2.19 10.86 21.29
CA ALA A 305 2.57 11.92 20.37
C ALA A 305 2.82 11.31 18.98
N PHE A 306 1.93 11.57 18.03
CA PHE A 306 1.99 11.04 16.68
C PHE A 306 2.60 12.08 15.73
N ASN A 307 3.68 11.70 15.03
CA ASN A 307 4.29 12.55 14.01
C ASN A 307 3.54 12.32 12.69
N HIS A 308 2.51 13.11 12.45
CA HIS A 308 1.64 12.96 11.29
C HIS A 308 2.38 13.30 10.00
N GLU A 309 3.18 14.38 9.98
CA GLU A 309 3.97 14.79 8.81
C GLU A 309 4.92 13.69 8.33
N LEU A 310 5.65 13.04 9.24
CA LEU A 310 6.52 11.91 8.88
C LEU A 310 5.73 10.79 8.20
N HIS A 311 4.55 10.43 8.74
CA HIS A 311 3.76 9.32 8.20
C HIS A 311 3.12 9.65 6.86
N GLU A 312 2.81 10.93 6.58
CA GLU A 312 2.38 11.35 5.25
C GLU A 312 3.42 11.02 4.17
N HIS A 313 4.72 11.15 4.49
CA HIS A 313 5.81 10.84 3.57
C HIS A 313 6.12 9.34 3.46
N GLN A 314 5.66 8.53 4.41
CA GLN A 314 5.96 7.09 4.49
C GLN A 314 4.77 6.21 4.08
N THR A 315 3.66 6.81 3.63
CA THR A 315 2.45 6.09 3.24
C THR A 315 2.05 6.41 1.80
N ASP A 316 1.41 5.45 1.14
CA ASP A 316 0.99 5.59 -0.26
C ASP A 316 -0.26 6.46 -0.43
N ALA A 317 -1.08 6.62 0.62
CA ALA A 317 -2.30 7.43 0.59
C ALA A 317 -2.78 7.76 2.02
N CYS A 318 -3.50 8.88 2.18
CA CYS A 318 -4.16 9.21 3.45
C CYS A 318 -5.15 8.10 3.88
N GLY A 319 -5.78 7.44 2.90
CA GLY A 319 -6.72 6.32 3.11
C GLY A 319 -6.08 5.07 3.72
N SER A 320 -4.75 4.96 3.74
CA SER A 320 -4.03 3.88 4.44
C SER A 320 -4.20 3.94 5.96
N CYS A 321 -4.64 5.07 6.50
CA CYS A 321 -5.02 5.23 7.90
C CYS A 321 -6.48 5.71 8.03
N HIS A 322 -6.84 6.77 7.29
CA HIS A 322 -8.18 7.34 7.25
C HIS A 322 -9.09 6.54 6.32
N HIS A 323 -9.35 5.30 6.70
CA HIS A 323 -10.03 4.30 5.88
C HIS A 323 -11.51 4.60 5.57
N GLU A 324 -12.09 5.59 6.25
CA GLU A 324 -13.47 6.03 6.05
C GLU A 324 -13.55 7.51 5.70
N THR A 325 -12.90 8.36 6.51
CA THR A 325 -12.98 9.82 6.39
C THR A 325 -11.73 10.52 6.95
N LEU A 326 -11.37 11.64 6.33
CA LEU A 326 -10.39 12.64 6.79
C LEU A 326 -11.02 13.74 7.67
N LYS A 327 -12.35 13.83 7.72
CA LYS A 327 -13.08 14.88 8.47
C LYS A 327 -13.19 14.58 9.98
N SER A 328 -12.95 13.33 10.39
CA SER A 328 -13.07 12.87 11.78
C SER A 328 -11.77 12.30 12.32
N SER A 329 -11.62 12.35 13.65
CA SER A 329 -10.55 11.65 14.36
C SER A 329 -10.88 10.17 14.54
N CYS A 330 -9.86 9.32 14.71
CA CYS A 330 -10.04 7.90 15.01
C CYS A 330 -10.95 7.70 16.24
N THR A 331 -10.80 8.56 17.25
CA THR A 331 -11.54 8.48 18.52
C THR A 331 -13.01 8.87 18.44
N ASP A 332 -13.48 9.41 17.31
CA ASP A 332 -14.90 9.68 17.11
C ASP A 332 -15.69 8.39 16.87
N CYS A 333 -15.06 7.40 16.21
CA CYS A 333 -15.65 6.08 15.95
C CYS A 333 -15.08 5.00 16.88
N HIS A 334 -13.77 5.03 17.14
CA HIS A 334 -13.07 4.05 17.95
C HIS A 334 -12.87 4.58 19.37
N THR A 335 -13.90 4.44 20.20
CA THR A 335 -13.85 4.81 21.63
C THR A 335 -13.31 3.65 22.48
N LEU A 336 -13.12 3.87 23.78
CA LEU A 336 -12.69 2.81 24.71
C LEU A 336 -13.64 1.59 24.72
N GLN A 337 -14.94 1.80 24.48
CA GLN A 337 -15.95 0.75 24.46
C GLN A 337 -16.33 0.32 23.02
N GLY A 338 -15.83 1.06 22.02
CA GLY A 338 -16.32 0.98 20.64
C GLY A 338 -17.68 1.68 20.48
N THR A 339 -17.99 2.12 19.27
CA THR A 339 -19.31 2.65 18.90
C THR A 339 -19.89 1.82 17.75
N GLU A 340 -21.19 1.92 17.54
CA GLU A 340 -21.84 1.29 16.38
C GLU A 340 -21.23 1.79 15.05
N GLN A 341 -20.96 3.10 14.95
CA GLN A 341 -20.31 3.70 13.79
C GLN A 341 -18.92 3.10 13.51
N GLY A 342 -18.13 2.84 14.57
CA GLY A 342 -16.84 2.17 14.47
C GLY A 342 -16.92 0.64 14.38
N GLY A 343 -18.09 0.05 14.14
CA GLY A 343 -18.28 -1.40 14.09
C GLY A 343 -17.96 -2.11 15.41
N TYR A 344 -18.09 -1.40 16.53
CA TYR A 344 -17.70 -1.81 17.89
C TYR A 344 -16.21 -2.15 18.03
N ILE A 345 -15.36 -1.65 17.12
CA ILE A 345 -13.91 -1.74 17.26
C ILE A 345 -13.45 -0.70 18.28
N THR A 346 -12.85 -1.17 19.37
CA THR A 346 -12.31 -0.32 20.44
C THR A 346 -11.08 0.46 19.97
N LEU A 347 -10.77 1.57 20.65
CA LEU A 347 -9.56 2.35 20.42
C LEU A 347 -8.29 1.49 20.49
N GLU A 348 -8.21 0.59 21.47
CA GLU A 348 -7.07 -0.32 21.62
C GLU A 348 -6.89 -1.21 20.39
N LYS A 349 -7.97 -1.80 19.89
CA LYS A 349 -7.92 -2.65 18.70
C LYS A 349 -7.60 -1.85 17.44
N ALA A 350 -8.15 -0.65 17.30
CA ALA A 350 -7.84 0.24 16.18
C ALA A 350 -6.36 0.61 16.11
N MET A 351 -5.70 0.81 17.27
CA MET A 351 -4.28 1.22 17.33
C MET A 351 -3.29 0.05 17.36
N HIS A 352 -3.69 -1.13 17.88
CA HIS A 352 -2.75 -2.22 18.18
C HIS A 352 -3.02 -3.54 17.46
N SER A 353 -4.01 -3.63 16.56
CA SER A 353 -4.30 -4.88 15.86
C SER A 353 -3.11 -5.36 15.02
N ALA A 354 -2.43 -6.42 15.47
CA ALA A 354 -1.20 -6.93 14.85
C ALA A 354 -1.31 -7.31 13.36
N GLN A 355 -2.53 -7.46 12.82
CA GLN A 355 -2.81 -7.88 11.45
C GLN A 355 -3.45 -6.78 10.59
N SER A 356 -3.81 -5.63 11.18
CA SER A 356 -4.46 -4.54 10.45
C SER A 356 -3.45 -3.46 10.09
N THR A 357 -3.32 -3.19 8.81
CA THR A 357 -2.45 -2.12 8.28
C THR A 357 -2.96 -0.71 8.64
N TYR A 358 -4.22 -0.58 9.08
CA TYR A 358 -4.78 0.66 9.63
C TYR A 358 -4.31 0.95 11.07
N SER A 359 -3.68 -0.01 11.73
CA SER A 359 -3.20 0.14 13.12
C SER A 359 -1.71 0.40 13.15
N CYS A 360 -1.22 1.09 14.19
CA CYS A 360 0.20 1.38 14.37
C CYS A 360 1.02 0.08 14.41
N VAL A 361 0.59 -0.89 15.21
CA VAL A 361 1.32 -2.16 15.38
C VAL A 361 1.26 -3.02 14.11
N GLY A 362 0.10 -3.11 13.45
CA GLY A 362 -0.05 -3.91 12.25
C GLY A 362 0.71 -3.36 11.05
N CYS A 363 0.67 -2.05 10.81
CA CYS A 363 1.50 -1.42 9.76
C CYS A 363 3.00 -1.62 10.04
N HIS A 364 3.46 -1.36 11.27
CA HIS A 364 4.86 -1.61 11.63
C HIS A 364 5.25 -3.09 11.54
N ASN A 365 4.30 -4.02 11.76
CA ASN A 365 4.52 -5.45 11.54
C ASN A 365 4.72 -5.80 10.07
N GLU A 366 4.01 -5.12 9.16
CA GLU A 366 4.19 -5.31 7.73
C GLU A 366 5.56 -4.81 7.25
N LEU A 367 5.99 -3.63 7.73
CA LEU A 367 7.30 -3.05 7.40
C LEU A 367 8.47 -3.94 7.82
N LYS A 368 8.31 -4.75 8.88
CA LYS A 368 9.33 -5.71 9.33
C LYS A 368 9.53 -6.91 8.41
N ASN A 369 8.67 -7.11 7.41
CA ASN A 369 8.85 -8.14 6.39
C ASN A 369 9.79 -7.70 5.26
N ASP A 370 10.24 -6.45 5.23
CA ASP A 370 11.30 -6.03 4.31
C ASP A 370 12.55 -6.91 4.50
N PRO A 371 13.22 -7.37 3.43
CA PRO A 371 14.40 -8.23 3.55
C PRO A 371 15.52 -7.67 4.42
N SER A 372 15.64 -6.34 4.56
CA SER A 372 16.60 -5.71 5.48
C SER A 372 16.27 -5.91 6.97
N CYS A 373 15.00 -6.22 7.29
CA CYS A 373 14.46 -6.39 8.64
C CYS A 373 14.11 -7.86 8.96
N ALA A 374 13.66 -8.60 7.95
CA ALA A 374 13.03 -9.91 8.09
C ALA A 374 13.99 -10.96 8.67
N GLY A 375 15.30 -10.86 8.39
CA GLY A 375 16.30 -11.78 8.91
C GLY A 375 16.26 -11.94 10.44
N CYS A 376 15.98 -10.86 11.18
CA CYS A 376 15.76 -10.92 12.62
C CYS A 376 14.27 -11.06 12.97
N HIS A 377 13.40 -10.27 12.35
CA HIS A 377 12.01 -10.15 12.78
C HIS A 377 11.12 -11.35 12.41
N ALA A 378 11.45 -12.11 11.36
CA ALA A 378 10.73 -13.34 11.00
C ALA A 378 10.96 -14.47 12.03
N ALA A 379 12.12 -14.49 12.68
CA ALA A 379 12.47 -15.45 13.72
C ALA A 379 11.91 -15.11 15.10
N MET A 380 11.43 -13.88 15.31
CA MET A 380 10.84 -13.45 16.57
C MET A 380 9.39 -13.95 16.70
N PRO A 381 8.93 -14.32 17.92
CA PRO A 381 7.54 -14.71 18.13
C PRO A 381 6.57 -13.58 17.72
N ARG A 382 5.65 -13.88 16.82
CA ARG A 382 4.54 -12.99 16.46
C ARG A 382 3.42 -13.14 17.49
N GLY A 383 3.50 -12.39 18.58
CA GLY A 383 2.43 -12.28 19.57
C GLY A 383 1.22 -11.51 19.05
N THR A 384 0.06 -11.72 19.67
CA THR A 384 -1.12 -10.86 19.44
C THR A 384 -0.97 -9.49 20.11
N GLU A 385 -0.07 -9.37 21.09
CA GLU A 385 0.22 -8.16 21.84
C GLU A 385 1.70 -7.78 21.68
N PRO A 386 2.01 -6.47 21.62
CA PRO A 386 3.38 -5.99 21.57
C PRO A 386 4.13 -6.28 22.88
N PRO A 387 5.47 -6.50 22.86
CA PRO A 387 6.25 -6.67 24.08
C PRO A 387 6.11 -5.45 25.01
N ALA A 388 6.03 -5.66 26.32
CA ALA A 388 5.82 -4.58 27.30
C ALA A 388 6.85 -3.43 27.17
N ALA A 389 8.09 -3.74 26.80
CA ALA A 389 9.14 -2.75 26.56
C ALA A 389 8.77 -1.77 25.42
N SER A 390 8.04 -2.21 24.40
CA SER A 390 7.65 -1.37 23.26
C SER A 390 6.49 -0.42 23.55
N CYS A 391 5.80 -0.57 24.69
CA CYS A 391 4.73 0.35 25.09
C CYS A 391 5.25 1.78 25.29
N ALA A 392 6.45 1.91 25.87
CA ALA A 392 7.08 3.18 26.23
C ALA A 392 7.42 4.06 25.02
N VAL A 393 7.70 3.43 23.88
CA VAL A 393 8.03 4.10 22.61
C VAL A 393 6.91 5.06 22.19
N CYS A 394 5.66 4.63 22.38
CA CYS A 394 4.48 5.39 22.02
C CYS A 394 3.84 6.11 23.22
N HIS A 395 3.67 5.39 24.33
CA HIS A 395 2.97 5.88 25.51
C HIS A 395 3.94 6.56 26.48
N VAL A 396 4.17 7.85 26.26
CA VAL A 396 5.17 8.63 27.00
C VAL A 396 4.50 9.48 28.06
N ASN A 397 4.99 9.42 29.30
CA ASN A 397 4.61 10.34 30.36
C ASN A 397 5.07 11.78 30.00
N PRO A 398 4.16 12.73 29.79
CA PRO A 398 4.55 14.08 29.39
C PRO A 398 5.30 14.87 30.49
N ASP A 399 5.27 14.45 31.76
CA ASP A 399 5.94 15.14 32.88
C ASP A 399 7.41 14.74 33.07
N THR A 400 7.80 13.51 32.69
CA THR A 400 9.23 13.09 32.75
C THR A 400 10.08 13.85 31.73
N THR A 401 9.43 14.57 30.82
CA THR A 401 10.03 15.47 29.83
C THR A 401 10.67 16.73 30.45
N ASN A 402 10.52 16.99 31.75
CA ASN A 402 11.24 18.08 32.44
C ASN A 402 12.53 17.64 33.17
N ARG A 403 12.97 16.37 33.04
CA ARG A 403 14.21 15.88 33.65
C ARG A 403 15.40 16.03 32.68
N ASN A 404 16.48 16.64 33.16
CA ASN A 404 17.74 16.81 32.41
C ASN A 404 18.28 15.46 31.91
N ASN A 405 18.64 15.41 30.63
CA ASN A 405 19.09 14.22 29.87
C ASN A 405 20.39 13.54 30.37
N ASN A 406 20.96 13.94 31.51
CA ASN A 406 22.28 13.44 31.98
C ASN A 406 22.22 12.48 33.18
N GLU A 407 21.05 12.10 33.69
CA GLU A 407 20.95 11.23 34.89
C GLU A 407 20.03 10.00 34.74
N ALA A 408 19.36 9.81 33.60
CA ALA A 408 18.54 8.62 33.40
C ALA A 408 19.37 7.50 32.76
N ALA A 409 20.18 6.80 33.55
CA ALA A 409 20.44 5.40 33.27
C ALA A 409 19.09 4.67 33.44
N GLN A 410 18.32 4.60 32.35
CA GLN A 410 16.98 4.02 32.37
C GLN A 410 17.09 2.54 32.74
N ASP A 411 16.45 2.17 33.84
CA ASP A 411 16.12 0.79 34.14
C ASP A 411 14.94 0.40 33.24
N TYR A 412 15.23 -0.26 32.11
CA TYR A 412 14.26 -0.68 31.10
C TYR A 412 13.27 -1.76 31.58
N SER A 413 13.26 -2.10 32.88
CA SER A 413 12.43 -3.17 33.45
C SER A 413 11.18 -2.72 34.21
N ASP A 414 11.03 -1.43 34.53
CA ASP A 414 9.88 -0.91 35.29
C ASP A 414 8.82 -0.23 34.40
N TYR A 415 7.77 -1.01 34.09
CA TYR A 415 6.60 -0.59 33.31
C TYR A 415 5.54 0.15 34.14
N THR A 416 5.71 0.27 35.47
CA THR A 416 4.72 0.94 36.33
C THR A 416 4.70 2.46 36.16
N GLU A 417 5.75 3.04 35.58
CA GLU A 417 5.81 4.47 35.23
C GLU A 417 5.05 4.82 33.93
N MET A 418 4.51 3.85 33.19
CA MET A 418 3.81 4.04 31.90
C MET A 418 2.28 3.98 32.01
N LEU A 419 1.76 3.66 33.19
CA LEU A 419 0.33 3.56 33.46
C LEU A 419 -0.14 4.84 34.16
N ILE A 420 -1.27 5.39 33.71
CA ILE A 420 -2.08 6.29 34.54
C ILE A 420 -2.92 5.37 35.44
N PRO A 421 -2.60 5.23 36.75
CA PRO A 421 -3.26 4.24 37.60
C PRO A 421 -4.77 4.51 37.74
N ALA A 422 -5.57 3.44 37.68
CA ALA A 422 -7.00 3.49 37.97
C ALA A 422 -7.27 4.13 39.33
N GLN A 423 -8.25 5.02 39.38
CA GLN A 423 -8.64 5.77 40.59
C GLN A 423 -9.76 5.02 41.30
N PRO A 424 -9.58 4.57 42.56
CA PRO A 424 -10.66 3.89 43.28
C PRO A 424 -11.79 4.83 43.68
N ASN A 425 -11.51 6.12 43.94
CA ASN A 425 -12.43 7.00 44.70
C ASN A 425 -12.45 8.48 44.27
N GLY A 426 -12.09 8.82 43.03
CA GLY A 426 -12.20 10.21 42.53
C GLY A 426 -11.37 11.29 43.26
N ARG A 427 -10.31 10.93 44.02
CA ARG A 427 -9.38 11.89 44.66
C ARG A 427 -8.02 11.87 43.98
N MET A 428 -7.52 13.03 43.54
CA MET A 428 -6.21 13.20 42.91
C MET A 428 -5.07 12.56 43.73
N PRO A 429 -4.10 11.89 43.08
CA PRO A 429 -2.85 11.52 43.75
C PRO A 429 -2.09 12.79 44.20
N PRO A 430 -1.25 12.70 45.26
CA PRO A 430 -0.59 13.85 45.88
C PRO A 430 0.55 14.49 45.05
N ARG A 431 0.80 14.01 43.83
CA ARG A 431 1.51 14.74 42.78
C ARG A 431 0.52 14.91 41.65
N GLU A 432 0.23 16.15 41.28
CA GLU A 432 -0.81 16.49 40.31
C GLU A 432 -0.63 15.64 39.04
N PRO A 433 -1.65 14.90 38.59
CA PRO A 433 -1.61 14.25 37.30
C PRO A 433 -1.47 15.33 36.23
N PHE A 434 -0.44 15.22 35.40
CA PHE A 434 -0.22 15.96 34.16
C PHE A 434 -1.53 16.55 33.57
N VAL A 435 -1.58 17.87 33.38
CA VAL A 435 -2.71 18.56 32.77
C VAL A 435 -2.53 18.58 31.25
N LEU A 436 -3.34 17.79 30.55
CA LEU A 436 -3.44 17.85 29.09
C LEU A 436 -3.97 19.23 28.66
N PRO A 437 -3.35 19.89 27.67
CA PRO A 437 -3.93 21.08 27.07
C PRO A 437 -5.34 20.80 26.55
N GLU A 438 -6.26 21.75 26.75
CA GLU A 438 -7.65 21.61 26.32
C GLU A 438 -7.82 21.96 24.83
N ASP A 439 -7.04 22.91 24.33
CA ASP A 439 -7.05 23.40 22.96
C ASP A 439 -6.19 22.55 22.02
N LYS A 440 -6.49 22.64 20.71
CA LYS A 440 -5.85 21.84 19.66
C LYS A 440 -4.39 22.26 19.47
N GLU A 441 -4.13 23.55 19.52
CA GLU A 441 -2.80 24.15 19.32
C GLU A 441 -1.84 23.71 20.44
N GLY A 442 -2.25 23.82 21.69
CA GLY A 442 -1.48 23.37 22.85
C GLY A 442 -1.18 21.87 22.81
N ARG A 443 -2.14 21.05 22.36
CA ARG A 443 -1.91 19.61 22.14
C ARG A 443 -0.89 19.32 21.04
N ALA A 444 -0.96 20.05 19.93
CA ALA A 444 0.00 19.91 18.83
C ALA A 444 1.41 20.32 19.27
N VAL A 445 1.55 21.43 20.00
CA VAL A 445 2.83 21.88 20.57
C VAL A 445 3.42 20.83 21.50
N LEU A 446 2.61 20.27 22.40
CA LEU A 446 3.07 19.21 23.30
C LEU A 446 3.47 17.94 22.54
N ALA A 447 2.69 17.52 21.54
CA ALA A 447 3.04 16.39 20.71
C ALA A 447 4.39 16.61 20.02
N GLN A 448 4.61 17.79 19.42
CA GLN A 448 5.87 18.14 18.78
C GLN A 448 7.05 18.08 19.77
N GLN A 449 6.88 18.65 20.97
CA GLN A 449 7.92 18.61 22.01
C GLN A 449 8.30 17.19 22.42
N ILE A 450 7.34 16.26 22.46
CA ILE A 450 7.61 14.84 22.74
C ILE A 450 8.31 14.17 21.55
N ILE A 451 7.90 14.49 20.31
CA ILE A 451 8.50 13.98 19.08
C ILE A 451 9.96 14.42 18.94
N ASP A 452 10.27 15.70 19.19
CA ASP A 452 11.62 16.27 19.04
C ASP A 452 12.67 15.64 19.96
N ARG A 453 12.23 14.94 21.00
CA ARG A 453 13.11 14.24 21.98
C ARG A 453 13.42 12.81 21.58
N ARG A 454 12.71 12.27 20.59
CA ARG A 454 12.99 10.92 20.08
C ARG A 454 14.41 10.86 19.52
N PRO A 455 15.07 9.70 19.60
CA PRO A 455 16.38 9.54 18.97
C PRO A 455 16.25 9.82 17.47
N SER A 456 17.14 10.67 16.95
CA SER A 456 17.26 10.97 15.52
C SER A 456 18.33 10.13 14.84
N LYS A 457 19.07 9.31 15.60
CA LYS A 457 20.10 8.40 15.10
C LYS A 457 20.04 7.08 15.86
N PRO A 458 20.35 5.95 15.19
CA PRO A 458 20.43 4.65 15.84
C PRO A 458 21.41 4.65 17.02
N LEU A 459 21.04 3.97 18.10
CA LEU A 459 21.95 3.67 19.20
C LEU A 459 22.71 2.39 18.86
N LEU A 460 24.02 2.50 18.69
CA LEU A 460 24.88 1.44 18.17
C LEU A 460 25.97 1.07 19.19
N ILE A 461 26.25 -0.23 19.34
CA ILE A 461 27.40 -0.70 20.13
C ILE A 461 28.72 -0.32 19.44
N SER A 462 29.79 -0.12 20.22
CA SER A 462 31.13 0.10 19.70
C SER A 462 31.61 -1.11 18.88
N VAL A 463 32.28 -0.84 17.76
CA VAL A 463 32.77 -1.88 16.84
C VAL A 463 33.81 -2.77 17.50
N GLU A 464 34.60 -2.20 18.42
CA GLU A 464 35.62 -2.88 19.20
C GLU A 464 35.02 -3.93 20.15
N ASP A 465 33.79 -3.70 20.63
CA ASP A 465 33.06 -4.62 21.51
C ASP A 465 32.40 -5.77 20.74
N ILE A 466 32.36 -5.70 19.41
CA ILE A 466 31.84 -6.78 18.55
C ILE A 466 33.01 -7.71 18.16
N PRO A 467 32.98 -9.01 18.49
CA PRO A 467 34.01 -9.95 18.05
C PRO A 467 34.12 -10.02 16.53
N ASP A 468 35.35 -10.02 16.00
CA ASP A 468 35.61 -10.02 14.56
C ASP A 468 35.12 -11.31 13.89
N VAL A 469 35.66 -12.44 14.34
CA VAL A 469 35.29 -13.80 13.91
C VAL A 469 34.97 -14.63 15.16
N VAL A 470 33.88 -15.38 15.10
CA VAL A 470 33.49 -16.36 16.13
C VAL A 470 33.66 -17.76 15.55
N ILE A 471 34.44 -18.60 16.22
CA ILE A 471 34.66 -19.99 15.83
C ILE A 471 33.61 -20.87 16.52
N ILE A 472 32.80 -21.59 15.73
CA ILE A 472 31.81 -22.53 16.22
C ILE A 472 32.36 -23.95 16.02
N ASP A 473 33.01 -24.48 17.05
CA ASP A 473 33.71 -25.78 17.04
C ASP A 473 33.03 -26.86 17.89
N VAL A 474 32.06 -26.49 18.73
CA VAL A 474 31.40 -27.40 19.68
C VAL A 474 30.72 -28.60 19.01
N LEU A 475 30.34 -28.49 17.73
CA LEU A 475 29.74 -29.54 16.91
C LEU A 475 30.68 -30.09 15.82
N ALA A 476 31.97 -29.71 15.81
CA ALA A 476 32.89 -30.08 14.75
C ALA A 476 33.20 -31.58 14.76
N ASP A 477 32.56 -32.32 13.85
CA ASP A 477 32.74 -33.76 13.67
C ASP A 477 33.03 -34.10 12.20
N GLU A 478 31.98 -34.14 11.36
CA GLU A 478 32.06 -34.38 9.91
C GLU A 478 32.67 -33.21 9.12
N TYR A 479 32.53 -32.00 9.66
CA TYR A 479 33.04 -30.75 9.07
C TYR A 479 34.02 -30.07 10.02
N GLN A 480 34.83 -29.17 9.47
CA GLN A 480 35.67 -28.26 10.25
C GLN A 480 34.79 -27.27 11.04
N PRO A 481 35.32 -26.64 12.12
CA PRO A 481 34.62 -25.54 12.79
C PRO A 481 34.15 -24.48 11.80
N ALA A 482 32.95 -23.95 12.02
CA ALA A 482 32.44 -22.85 11.20
C ALA A 482 33.09 -21.54 11.65
N GLU A 483 33.63 -20.78 10.70
CA GLU A 483 34.17 -19.44 10.93
C GLU A 483 33.06 -18.42 10.65
N LEU A 484 32.40 -17.91 11.70
CA LEU A 484 31.35 -16.91 11.56
C LEU A 484 32.00 -15.52 11.48
N PRO A 485 31.87 -14.77 10.35
CA PRO A 485 32.36 -13.40 10.23
C PRO A 485 31.44 -12.44 10.98
N HIS A 486 31.42 -12.57 12.31
CA HIS A 486 30.44 -12.00 13.22
C HIS A 486 30.32 -10.48 13.08
N ARG A 487 31.44 -9.74 13.23
CA ARG A 487 31.43 -8.28 13.10
C ARG A 487 30.95 -7.81 11.74
N LYS A 488 31.39 -8.47 10.66
CA LYS A 488 30.99 -8.11 9.30
C LYS A 488 29.47 -8.21 9.08
N ILE A 489 28.85 -9.27 9.61
CA ILE A 489 27.39 -9.46 9.53
C ILE A 489 26.70 -8.32 10.28
N ILE A 490 27.09 -8.05 11.53
CA ILE A 490 26.47 -7.01 12.35
C ILE A 490 26.61 -5.62 11.71
N LEU A 491 27.79 -5.25 11.22
CA LEU A 491 28.00 -3.98 10.52
C LEU A 491 27.12 -3.84 9.27
N SER A 492 26.97 -4.92 8.50
CA SER A 492 26.08 -4.92 7.33
C SER A 492 24.60 -4.71 7.71
N MET A 493 24.16 -5.22 8.86
CA MET A 493 22.80 -4.98 9.35
C MET A 493 22.63 -3.54 9.84
N MET A 494 23.62 -3.01 10.57
CA MET A 494 23.61 -1.63 11.06
C MET A 494 23.52 -0.63 9.90
N GLU A 495 24.28 -0.83 8.83
CA GLU A 495 24.25 -0.01 7.62
C GLU A 495 22.86 -0.01 6.96
N LYS A 496 22.23 -1.19 6.84
CA LYS A 496 20.89 -1.32 6.24
C LYS A 496 19.77 -0.63 7.04
N MET A 497 20.00 -0.35 8.32
CA MET A 497 19.02 0.30 9.20
C MET A 497 19.31 1.79 9.44
N GLU A 498 20.42 2.34 8.94
CA GLU A 498 20.93 3.66 9.33
C GLU A 498 19.90 4.79 9.09
N ASP A 499 19.23 4.76 7.94
CA ASP A 499 18.25 5.77 7.54
C ASP A 499 16.80 5.40 7.89
N ASN A 500 16.58 4.29 8.61
CA ASN A 500 15.24 3.85 8.97
C ASN A 500 14.81 4.45 10.32
N SER A 501 13.88 5.40 10.28
CA SER A 501 13.37 6.08 11.47
C SER A 501 12.63 5.13 12.43
N LEU A 502 11.96 4.11 11.91
CA LEU A 502 11.25 3.13 12.74
C LEU A 502 12.25 2.27 13.52
N ALA A 503 13.29 1.76 12.87
CA ALA A 503 14.36 1.01 13.51
C ALA A 503 15.10 1.87 14.55
N THR A 504 15.39 3.14 14.21
CA THR A 504 16.04 4.11 15.11
C THR A 504 15.27 4.30 16.42
N VAL A 505 13.94 4.40 16.34
CA VAL A 505 13.09 4.67 17.50
C VAL A 505 12.80 3.42 18.32
N PHE A 506 12.58 2.27 17.69
CA PHE A 506 12.20 1.03 18.39
C PHE A 506 13.40 0.20 18.90
N HIS A 507 14.61 0.42 18.38
CA HIS A 507 15.83 -0.20 18.90
C HIS A 507 16.48 0.68 19.98
N GLU A 508 15.81 0.77 21.14
CA GLU A 508 16.10 1.74 22.22
C GLU A 508 17.47 1.59 22.90
N THR A 509 18.23 0.52 22.64
CA THR A 509 19.54 0.30 23.27
C THR A 509 20.61 -0.11 22.25
N PRO A 510 21.90 0.16 22.51
CA PRO A 510 23.01 -0.27 21.66
C PRO A 510 23.07 -1.78 21.37
N VAL A 511 22.40 -2.60 22.18
CA VAL A 511 22.44 -4.07 22.11
C VAL A 511 21.07 -4.70 21.80
N THR A 512 20.04 -3.90 21.51
CA THR A 512 18.69 -4.43 21.17
C THR A 512 18.75 -5.33 19.94
N MET A 513 19.48 -4.90 18.90
CA MET A 513 19.68 -5.67 17.68
C MET A 513 20.34 -7.03 17.94
N CYS A 514 21.22 -7.12 18.94
CA CYS A 514 21.90 -8.37 19.29
C CYS A 514 20.92 -9.47 19.69
N GLN A 515 19.73 -9.12 20.23
CA GLN A 515 18.68 -10.09 20.56
C GLN A 515 18.02 -10.73 19.33
N GLY A 516 18.25 -10.22 18.12
CA GLY A 516 17.82 -10.87 16.88
C GLY A 516 18.44 -12.27 16.70
N CYS A 517 19.63 -12.49 17.27
CA CYS A 517 20.27 -13.81 17.33
C CYS A 517 20.43 -14.30 18.78
N HIS A 518 20.81 -13.42 19.71
CA HIS A 518 20.98 -13.73 21.13
C HIS A 518 19.67 -13.60 21.91
N HIS A 519 18.63 -14.24 21.40
CA HIS A 519 17.27 -14.15 21.92
C HIS A 519 17.08 -14.85 23.30
N HIS A 520 15.97 -14.56 23.96
CA HIS A 520 15.58 -15.18 25.24
C HIS A 520 16.62 -15.04 26.37
N SER A 521 17.45 -14.00 26.31
CA SER A 521 18.40 -13.61 27.34
C SER A 521 18.32 -12.09 27.60
N PRO A 522 18.69 -11.62 28.80
CA PRO A 522 18.79 -10.18 29.07
C PRO A 522 19.73 -9.47 28.08
N LEU A 523 19.44 -8.20 27.78
CA LEU A 523 20.29 -7.36 26.94
C LEU A 523 21.71 -7.28 27.51
N SER A 524 22.72 -7.59 26.69
CA SER A 524 24.14 -7.60 27.09
C SER A 524 25.06 -7.52 25.88
N ALA A 525 26.22 -6.87 26.06
CA ALA A 525 27.34 -6.94 25.11
C ALA A 525 28.05 -8.30 25.13
N THR A 526 27.82 -9.12 26.17
CA THR A 526 28.40 -10.46 26.33
C THR A 526 27.30 -11.51 26.51
N PRO A 527 26.53 -11.80 25.46
CA PRO A 527 25.42 -12.74 25.53
C PRO A 527 25.89 -14.19 25.78
N PRO A 528 25.02 -15.05 26.35
CA PRO A 528 25.36 -16.45 26.57
C PRO A 528 25.52 -17.23 25.24
N SER A 529 26.31 -18.30 25.27
CA SER A 529 26.42 -19.23 24.14
C SER A 529 25.12 -20.01 23.92
N CYS A 530 24.80 -20.35 22.67
CA CYS A 530 23.63 -21.14 22.27
C CYS A 530 23.53 -22.46 23.05
N GLN A 531 24.68 -23.10 23.32
CA GLN A 531 24.76 -24.39 24.03
C GLN A 531 24.26 -24.32 25.48
N THR A 532 24.14 -23.12 26.04
CA THR A 532 23.58 -22.91 27.40
C THR A 532 22.12 -23.39 27.46
N CYS A 533 21.40 -23.26 26.35
CA CYS A 533 19.97 -23.55 26.28
C CYS A 533 19.62 -24.65 25.27
N HIS A 534 20.39 -24.78 24.19
CA HIS A 534 20.19 -25.78 23.13
C HIS A 534 21.09 -27.00 23.36
N ASP A 535 20.48 -28.17 23.51
CA ASP A 535 21.18 -29.40 23.86
C ASP A 535 21.96 -29.95 22.67
N GLN A 536 23.26 -30.20 22.88
CA GLN A 536 24.13 -30.84 21.91
C GLN A 536 23.79 -32.34 21.71
N ARG A 537 23.27 -33.01 22.75
CA ARG A 537 23.05 -34.46 22.76
C ARG A 537 21.69 -34.89 22.26
N SER A 538 20.76 -33.95 22.05
CA SER A 538 19.40 -34.22 21.57
C SER A 538 19.19 -33.61 20.19
N PRO A 539 19.18 -34.42 19.11
CA PRO A 539 18.90 -33.92 17.75
C PRO A 539 17.51 -33.29 17.63
N ILE A 540 16.55 -33.77 18.41
CA ILE A 540 15.14 -33.34 18.38
C ILE A 540 14.93 -32.10 19.28
N GLY A 541 15.82 -31.85 20.24
CA GLY A 541 15.67 -30.78 21.23
C GLY A 541 14.60 -31.09 22.28
N ARG A 542 13.84 -30.06 22.68
CA ARG A 542 12.64 -30.13 23.54
C ARG A 542 11.49 -29.38 22.85
N VAL A 543 10.24 -29.59 23.29
CA VAL A 543 9.09 -28.88 22.69
C VAL A 543 9.34 -27.36 22.70
N GLY A 544 9.27 -26.73 21.51
CA GLY A 544 9.53 -25.30 21.32
C GLY A 544 11.01 -24.87 21.34
N ARG A 545 11.97 -25.81 21.43
CA ARG A 545 13.41 -25.51 21.39
C ARG A 545 14.21 -26.58 20.64
N PRO A 546 14.77 -26.28 19.45
CA PRO A 546 15.55 -27.24 18.68
C PRO A 546 16.85 -27.66 19.40
N GLY A 547 17.42 -28.82 19.02
CA GLY A 547 18.78 -29.21 19.39
C GLY A 547 19.83 -28.23 18.82
N LEU A 548 21.06 -28.27 19.32
CA LEU A 548 22.09 -27.27 18.99
C LEU A 548 22.40 -27.18 17.49
N LEU A 549 22.52 -28.33 16.79
CA LEU A 549 22.74 -28.35 15.34
C LEU A 549 21.59 -27.68 14.57
N ALA A 550 20.36 -28.05 14.91
CA ALA A 550 19.17 -27.51 14.28
C ALA A 550 19.01 -26.01 14.61
N ALA A 551 19.36 -25.57 15.81
CA ALA A 551 19.34 -24.16 16.19
C ALA A 551 20.25 -23.31 15.29
N TYR A 552 21.49 -23.75 15.04
CA TYR A 552 22.38 -23.07 14.11
C TYR A 552 21.85 -23.05 12.68
N HIS A 553 21.43 -24.20 12.15
CA HIS A 553 20.94 -24.27 10.76
C HIS A 553 19.67 -23.43 10.56
N ILE A 554 18.70 -23.52 11.47
CA ILE A 554 17.46 -22.72 11.39
C ILE A 554 17.80 -21.23 11.44
N GLN A 555 18.59 -20.78 12.41
CA GLN A 555 18.90 -19.35 12.56
C GLN A 555 19.69 -18.80 11.37
N CYS A 556 20.75 -19.50 10.94
CA CYS A 556 21.61 -19.01 9.85
C CYS A 556 20.90 -19.07 8.49
N MET A 557 20.32 -20.22 8.14
CA MET A 557 19.73 -20.42 6.82
C MET A 557 18.44 -19.63 6.65
N ALA A 558 17.59 -19.56 7.69
CA ALA A 558 16.38 -18.75 7.60
C ALA A 558 16.71 -17.27 7.46
N CYS A 559 17.70 -16.75 8.22
CA CYS A 559 18.15 -15.37 8.04
C CYS A 559 18.59 -15.11 6.60
N HIS A 560 19.44 -15.97 6.02
CA HIS A 560 19.86 -15.79 4.62
C HIS A 560 18.69 -15.83 3.62
N GLN A 561 17.70 -16.70 3.88
CA GLN A 561 16.51 -16.82 3.03
C GLN A 561 15.60 -15.59 3.14
N GLU A 562 15.27 -15.17 4.36
CA GLU A 562 14.40 -14.01 4.65
C GLU A 562 15.03 -12.69 4.19
N MET A 563 16.36 -12.60 4.21
CA MET A 563 17.11 -11.46 3.70
C MET A 563 17.40 -11.54 2.18
N GLU A 564 16.93 -12.59 1.51
CA GLU A 564 17.13 -12.82 0.07
C GLU A 564 18.61 -12.79 -0.36
N LEU A 565 19.51 -13.33 0.48
CA LEU A 565 20.94 -13.35 0.19
C LEU A 565 21.28 -14.39 -0.87
N GLU A 566 22.00 -13.99 -1.91
CA GLU A 566 22.47 -14.91 -2.96
C GLU A 566 23.51 -15.92 -2.45
N LYS A 567 24.29 -15.55 -1.43
CA LYS A 567 25.36 -16.40 -0.86
C LYS A 567 25.48 -16.22 0.66
N PRO A 568 25.77 -17.30 1.39
CA PRO A 568 25.76 -18.68 0.92
C PRO A 568 24.34 -19.22 0.76
N VAL A 569 24.10 -20.00 -0.31
CA VAL A 569 22.84 -20.73 -0.49
C VAL A 569 22.78 -21.90 0.49
N ALA A 570 21.58 -22.24 0.97
CA ALA A 570 21.40 -23.28 1.98
C ALA A 570 21.93 -24.68 1.56
N THR A 571 22.06 -24.93 0.26
CA THR A 571 22.61 -26.18 -0.29
C THR A 571 24.14 -26.22 -0.39
N ASP A 572 24.83 -25.10 -0.18
CA ASP A 572 26.29 -25.02 -0.18
C ASP A 572 26.86 -25.22 1.23
N CYS A 573 26.95 -26.49 1.64
CA CYS A 573 27.47 -26.88 2.95
C CYS A 573 28.90 -26.36 3.23
N TYR A 574 29.74 -26.23 2.21
CA TYR A 574 31.17 -25.96 2.39
C TYR A 574 31.50 -24.48 2.60
N SER A 575 30.56 -23.60 2.26
CA SER A 575 30.69 -22.16 2.44
C SER A 575 30.71 -21.72 3.90
N CYS A 576 29.96 -22.42 4.77
CA CYS A 576 29.88 -22.13 6.20
C CYS A 576 30.88 -22.97 7.01
N HIS A 577 31.09 -24.24 6.60
CA HIS A 577 31.98 -25.16 7.28
C HIS A 577 32.67 -26.10 6.27
N LYS A 578 33.99 -26.02 6.18
CA LYS A 578 34.77 -26.80 5.21
C LYS A 578 34.68 -28.29 5.52
N GLN A 579 34.80 -29.12 4.49
CA GLN A 579 34.92 -30.56 4.70
C GLN A 579 36.17 -30.84 5.53
N LYS A 580 36.06 -31.77 6.47
CA LYS A 580 37.24 -32.27 7.19
C LYS A 580 38.02 -33.17 6.24
N ASP A 581 39.34 -33.00 6.17
CA ASP A 581 40.17 -33.90 5.38
C ASP A 581 40.09 -35.29 6.01
N ASN A 582 39.59 -36.27 5.25
CA ASN A 582 39.66 -37.67 5.64
C ASN A 582 41.13 -38.07 5.62
N GLY A 583 41.75 -38.15 6.80
CA GLY A 583 43.10 -38.68 6.98
C GLY A 583 43.25 -40.11 6.47
#